data_AF-A0A0S7EWK5-F1
#
_entry.id   AF-A0A0S7EWK5-F1
#
_cell.length_a   1.000
_cell.length_b   1.000
_cell.length_c   1.000
_cell.angle_alpha   90.00
_cell.angle_beta   90.00
_cell.angle_gamma   90.00
#
_symmetry.space_group_name_H-M   'P 1'
#
loop_
_entity.id
_entity.type
_entity.pdbx_description
1 polymer ?
#
loop_
_entity_poly.entity_id
_entity_poly.type
_entity_poly.pdbx_seq_one_letter_code
_entity_poly.pdbx_strand_id
1 'polypeptide(L)'
;KDIFKKLLEEGEDVGWDDTREHVLHAADPKQTQMSVRLFRTEIKNPQYVDDMGVEEVGSFIVKLSDSKINQERKVKVELKFGSTEIRATGTDLSTGEKSKLKFEFKDV
;
A
#
# COMPACT_ATOMS: atom_id res chain seq x y z
N LYS A 1 9.07 -12.75 -8.50
CA LYS A 1 7.81 -12.87 -7.75
C LYS A 1 7.70 -11.66 -6.83
N ASP A 2 6.51 -11.11 -6.67
CA ASP A 2 6.29 -9.95 -5.82
C ASP A 2 6.29 -10.39 -4.35
N ILE A 3 7.08 -9.71 -3.52
CA ILE A 3 7.28 -10.04 -2.11
C ILE A 3 6.10 -9.49 -1.31
N PHE A 4 5.56 -10.31 -0.40
CA PHE A 4 4.57 -9.85 0.56
C PHE A 4 5.24 -8.93 1.59
N LYS A 5 4.93 -7.64 1.56
CA LYS A 5 5.40 -6.67 2.56
C LYS A 5 4.34 -6.56 3.67
N LYS A 6 4.67 -7.01 4.89
CA LYS A 6 3.81 -6.84 6.06
C LYS A 6 3.65 -5.36 6.37
N LEU A 7 2.43 -4.85 6.27
CA LEU A 7 2.09 -3.45 6.59
C LEU A 7 1.54 -3.31 8.00
N LEU A 8 0.83 -4.35 8.46
CA LEU A 8 0.32 -4.57 9.81
C LEU A 8 0.25 -6.08 10.10
N GLU A 9 0.14 -6.41 11.39
CA GLU A 9 -0.05 -7.77 11.88
C GLU A 9 -1.31 -7.88 12.75
N GLU A 10 -1.97 -9.05 12.72
CA GLU A 10 -3.08 -9.34 13.63
C GLU A 10 -2.62 -9.20 15.08
N GLY A 11 -3.43 -8.54 15.90
CA GLY A 11 -3.11 -8.28 17.31
C GLY A 11 -2.23 -7.04 17.54
N GLU A 12 -1.78 -6.35 16.49
CA GLU A 12 -1.22 -4.99 16.66
C GLU A 12 -2.32 -4.03 17.12
N ASP A 13 -2.02 -3.27 18.17
CA ASP A 13 -2.91 -2.21 18.66
C ASP A 13 -2.89 -1.04 17.67
N VAL A 14 -4.08 -0.68 17.18
CA VAL A 14 -4.30 0.43 16.25
C VAL A 14 -5.46 1.23 16.82
N GLY A 15 -5.16 2.44 17.30
CA GLY A 15 -6.15 3.34 17.84
C GLY A 15 -7.16 3.77 16.79
N TRP A 16 -8.34 4.20 17.25
CA TRP A 16 -9.30 4.85 16.37
C TRP A 16 -8.65 6.10 15.77
N ASP A 17 -8.71 6.23 14.43
CA ASP A 17 -8.13 7.32 13.65
C ASP A 17 -6.59 7.27 13.49
N ASP A 18 -5.95 6.20 13.96
CA ASP A 18 -4.54 5.98 13.72
C ASP A 18 -4.25 5.87 12.22
N THR A 19 -3.05 6.31 11.86
CA THR A 19 -2.53 6.24 10.49
C THR A 19 -1.18 5.54 10.51
N ARG A 20 -1.08 4.41 9.80
CA ARG A 20 0.21 3.74 9.55
C ARG A 20 0.80 4.23 8.24
N GLU A 21 2.08 4.58 8.27
CA GLU A 21 2.80 5.10 7.10
C GLU A 21 3.87 4.13 6.63
N HIS A 22 3.95 3.95 5.32
CA HIS A 22 4.96 3.12 4.67
C HIS A 22 5.50 3.82 3.43
N VAL A 23 6.81 3.76 3.22
CA VAL A 23 7.44 4.25 1.98
C VAL A 23 7.70 3.07 1.06
N LEU A 24 7.26 3.21 -0.19
CA LEU A 24 7.50 2.29 -1.29
C LEU A 24 8.37 2.97 -2.34
N HIS A 25 9.29 2.20 -2.91
CA HIS A 25 10.21 2.67 -3.95
C HIS A 25 9.75 2.09 -5.28
N ALA A 26 9.78 2.89 -6.34
CA ALA A 26 9.53 2.35 -7.67
C ALA A 26 10.59 1.31 -8.04
N ALA A 27 10.17 0.25 -8.74
CA ALA A 27 11.09 -0.79 -9.20
C ALA A 27 11.98 -0.29 -10.35
N ASP A 28 11.49 0.69 -11.13
CA ASP A 28 12.21 1.33 -12.23
C ASP A 28 12.19 2.86 -12.07
N PRO A 29 13.33 3.56 -12.19
CA PRO A 29 13.39 5.03 -12.10
C PRO A 29 12.60 5.77 -13.18
N LYS A 30 12.23 5.10 -14.28
CA LYS A 30 11.44 5.64 -15.40
C LYS A 30 9.95 5.34 -15.29
N GLN A 31 9.52 4.67 -14.23
CA GLN A 31 8.12 4.33 -14.02
C GLN A 31 7.29 5.61 -13.82
N THR A 32 6.23 5.79 -14.62
CA THR A 32 5.34 6.96 -14.59
C THR A 32 4.08 6.73 -13.75
N GLN A 33 3.86 5.51 -13.29
CA GLN A 33 2.71 5.13 -12.47
C GLN A 33 3.09 3.96 -11.57
N MET A 34 2.74 4.02 -10.29
CA MET A 34 2.93 2.92 -9.34
C MET A 34 1.59 2.28 -8.99
N SER A 35 1.46 0.98 -9.24
CA SER A 35 0.33 0.20 -8.74
C SER A 35 0.61 -0.18 -7.28
N VAL A 36 -0.28 0.25 -6.39
CA VAL A 36 -0.30 -0.19 -4.99
C VAL A 36 -1.40 -1.23 -4.87
N ARG A 37 -1.02 -2.45 -4.53
CA ARG A 37 -1.91 -3.59 -4.29
C ARG A 37 -1.86 -3.96 -2.82
N LEU A 38 -3.02 -4.16 -2.21
CA LEU A 38 -3.18 -4.47 -0.80
C LEU A 38 -3.67 -5.91 -0.67
N PHE A 39 -3.05 -6.66 0.23
CA PHE A 39 -3.30 -8.07 0.41
C PHE A 39 -3.59 -8.40 1.88
N ARG A 40 -4.31 -9.48 2.11
CA ARG A 40 -4.54 -10.07 3.44
C ARG A 40 -4.22 -11.56 3.42
N THR A 41 -3.89 -12.11 4.58
CA THR A 41 -3.70 -13.54 4.79
C THR A 41 -3.68 -13.86 6.28
N GLU A 42 -4.11 -15.07 6.65
CA GLU A 42 -3.96 -15.63 8.01
C GLU A 42 -2.61 -16.37 8.19
N ILE A 43 -1.81 -16.48 7.14
CA ILE A 43 -0.49 -17.09 7.20
C ILE A 43 0.43 -16.17 7.99
N LYS A 44 1.11 -16.69 9.02
CA LYS A 44 1.97 -15.88 9.91
C LYS A 44 3.18 -15.26 9.21
N ASN A 45 3.75 -15.96 8.23
CA ASN A 45 4.96 -15.55 7.51
C ASN A 45 4.81 -15.76 5.99
N PRO A 46 3.92 -15.01 5.32
CA PRO A 46 3.77 -15.11 3.87
C PRO A 46 5.03 -14.58 3.18
N GLN A 47 5.46 -15.23 2.10
CA GLN A 47 6.65 -14.81 1.35
C GLN A 47 6.27 -14.02 0.11
N TYR A 48 5.26 -14.49 -0.62
CA TYR A 48 4.85 -13.93 -1.89
C TYR A 48 3.36 -13.59 -1.91
N VAL A 49 3.01 -12.61 -2.73
CA VAL A 49 1.59 -12.21 -2.89
C VAL A 49 0.77 -13.24 -3.66
N ASP A 50 1.42 -14.23 -4.28
CA ASP A 50 0.81 -15.35 -5.00
C ASP A 50 0.83 -16.67 -4.22
N ASP A 51 1.20 -16.63 -2.94
CA ASP A 51 1.13 -17.79 -2.05
C ASP A 51 -0.33 -18.18 -1.80
N MET A 52 -0.59 -19.49 -1.68
CA MET A 52 -1.93 -20.02 -1.37
C MET A 52 -2.43 -19.43 -0.05
N GLY A 53 -3.64 -18.86 -0.03
CA GLY A 53 -4.20 -18.20 1.15
C GLY A 53 -3.85 -16.72 1.30
N VAL A 54 -3.18 -16.12 0.30
CA VAL A 54 -3.03 -14.67 0.17
C VAL A 54 -4.08 -14.13 -0.80
N GLU A 55 -4.84 -13.12 -0.36
CA GLU A 55 -5.93 -12.52 -1.13
C GLU A 55 -5.69 -11.03 -1.37
N GLU A 56 -5.90 -10.55 -2.61
CA GLU A 56 -5.94 -9.11 -2.88
C GLU A 56 -7.27 -8.52 -2.39
N VAL A 57 -7.19 -7.49 -1.54
CA VAL A 57 -8.37 -6.79 -1.00
C VAL A 57 -8.66 -5.47 -1.71
N GLY A 58 -7.70 -4.98 -2.49
CA GLY A 58 -7.88 -3.81 -3.33
C GLY A 58 -6.59 -3.25 -3.89
N SER A 59 -6.72 -2.38 -4.88
CA SER A 59 -5.59 -1.73 -5.51
C SER A 59 -5.94 -0.35 -6.06
N PHE A 60 -4.92 0.49 -6.20
CA PHE A 60 -5.02 1.81 -6.81
C PHE A 60 -3.71 2.20 -7.48
N ILE A 61 -3.80 3.17 -8.38
CA ILE A 61 -2.66 3.68 -9.14
C ILE A 61 -2.29 5.07 -8.60
N VAL A 62 -1.02 5.26 -8.27
CA VAL A 62 -0.43 6.58 -8.03
C VAL A 62 0.29 7.00 -9.28
N LYS A 63 -0.09 8.14 -9.87
CA LYS A 63 0.69 8.73 -10.97
C LYS A 63 2.00 9.27 -10.41
N LEU A 64 3.10 8.94 -11.07
CA LEU A 64 4.42 9.47 -10.77
C LEU A 64 4.72 10.50 -11.84
N SER A 65 4.75 11.77 -11.47
CA SER A 65 4.96 12.83 -12.44
C SER A 65 6.39 12.74 -13.02
N ASP A 66 6.62 13.23 -14.25
CA ASP A 66 7.94 13.19 -14.91
C ASP A 66 8.95 14.11 -14.22
N SER A 67 9.48 13.68 -13.07
CA SER A 67 10.65 14.30 -12.46
C SER A 67 11.92 13.88 -13.21
N LYS A 68 12.99 14.63 -13.00
CA LYS A 68 14.26 14.50 -13.70
C LYS A 68 14.77 13.05 -13.73
N ILE A 69 15.38 12.66 -14.85
CA ILE A 69 16.05 11.37 -15.04
C ILE A 69 16.97 11.11 -13.83
N ASN A 70 16.86 9.91 -13.23
CA ASN A 70 17.61 9.43 -12.07
C ASN A 70 17.20 9.93 -10.67
N GLN A 71 16.02 10.52 -10.50
CA GLN A 71 15.50 10.77 -9.15
C GLN A 71 14.83 9.51 -8.60
N GLU A 72 15.16 9.15 -7.36
CA GLU A 72 14.51 8.07 -6.63
C GLU A 72 13.01 8.35 -6.49
N ARG A 73 12.17 7.46 -7.04
CA ARG A 73 10.71 7.59 -7.01
C ARG A 73 10.16 6.91 -5.78
N LYS A 74 9.51 7.68 -4.92
CA LYS A 74 8.92 7.19 -3.67
C LYS A 74 7.45 7.53 -3.58
N VAL A 75 6.67 6.56 -3.13
CA VAL A 75 5.27 6.77 -2.76
C VAL A 75 5.14 6.51 -1.27
N LYS A 76 4.59 7.49 -0.55
CA LYS A 76 4.14 7.29 0.84
C LYS A 76 2.73 6.70 0.80
N VAL A 77 2.57 5.53 1.38
CA VAL A 77 1.27 4.87 1.60
C VAL A 77 0.84 5.12 3.04
N GLU A 78 -0.31 5.75 3.20
CA GLU A 78 -0.96 6.01 4.49
C GLU A 78 -2.19 5.10 4.60
N LEU A 79 -2.22 4.23 5.61
CA LEU A 79 -3.38 3.41 5.95
C LEU A 79 -4.07 4.04 7.17
N LYS A 80 -5.23 4.66 6.94
CA LYS A 80 -6.04 5.26 8.01
C LYS A 80 -7.18 4.31 8.40
N PHE A 81 -7.27 4.03 9.69
CA PHE A 81 -8.26 3.11 10.28
C PHE A 81 -9.48 3.89 10.78
N GLY A 82 -10.62 3.65 10.14
CA GLY A 82 -11.93 4.09 10.62
C GLY A 82 -12.65 2.99 11.39
N SER A 83 -13.90 3.23 11.76
CA SER A 83 -14.71 2.27 12.53
C SER A 83 -15.01 0.98 11.78
N THR A 84 -15.21 1.04 10.47
CA THR A 84 -15.60 -0.13 9.63
C THR A 84 -14.78 -0.22 8.34
N GLU A 85 -13.86 0.72 8.14
CA GLU A 85 -13.24 0.97 6.83
C GLU A 85 -11.77 1.33 7.00
N ILE A 86 -10.95 0.89 6.05
CA ILE A 86 -9.57 1.36 5.92
C ILE A 86 -9.48 2.21 4.66
N ARG A 87 -8.83 3.37 4.82
CA ARG A 87 -8.50 4.27 3.72
C ARG A 87 -7.02 4.19 3.44
N ALA A 88 -6.66 3.72 2.26
CA ALA A 88 -5.32 3.80 1.75
C ALA A 88 -5.14 5.07 0.91
N THR A 89 -4.10 5.84 1.20
CA THR A 89 -3.69 7.00 0.40
C THR A 89 -2.26 6.81 -0.06
N GLY A 90 -2.02 6.79 -1.36
CA GLY A 90 -0.67 6.89 -1.91
C GLY A 90 -0.37 8.34 -2.29
N THR A 91 0.80 8.83 -1.88
CA THR A 91 1.29 10.17 -2.19
C THR A 91 2.63 10.04 -2.91
N ASP A 92 2.74 10.57 -4.15
CA ASP A 92 4.04 10.76 -4.80
C ASP A 92 4.84 11.79 -3.98
N LEU A 93 5.95 11.36 -3.38
CA LEU A 93 6.75 12.23 -2.51
C LEU A 93 7.50 13.33 -3.29
N SER A 94 7.60 13.21 -4.62
CA SER A 94 8.25 14.23 -5.45
C SER A 94 7.35 15.41 -5.78
N THR A 95 6.03 15.19 -5.86
CA THR A 95 5.05 16.21 -6.29
C THR A 95 3.95 16.48 -5.27
N GLY A 96 3.74 15.57 -4.32
CA GLY A 96 2.62 15.60 -3.39
C GLY A 96 1.29 15.13 -3.99
N GLU A 97 1.26 14.70 -5.26
CA GLU A 97 0.05 14.17 -5.88
C GLU A 97 -0.44 12.93 -5.14
N LYS A 98 -1.77 12.85 -4.93
CA LYS A 98 -2.40 11.80 -4.12
C LYS A 98 -3.36 10.96 -4.94
N SER A 99 -3.39 9.67 -4.65
CA SER A 99 -4.43 8.75 -5.09
C SER A 99 -4.93 7.96 -3.90
N LYS A 100 -6.23 7.68 -3.85
CA LYS A 100 -6.90 7.14 -2.67
C LYS A 100 -7.73 5.93 -3.05
N LEU A 101 -7.72 4.94 -2.16
CA LEU A 101 -8.63 3.81 -2.18
C LEU A 101 -9.30 3.73 -0.81
N LYS A 102 -10.59 3.43 -0.83
CA LYS A 102 -11.37 3.14 0.35
C LYS A 102 -11.88 1.71 0.21
N PHE A 103 -11.66 0.88 1.21
CA PHE A 103 -12.13 -0.49 1.22
C PHE A 103 -12.54 -0.92 2.63
N GLU A 104 -13.50 -1.83 2.69
CA GLU A 104 -13.95 -2.46 3.91
C GLU A 104 -13.27 -3.83 4.02
N PHE A 105 -12.73 -4.17 5.19
CA PHE A 105 -12.51 -5.57 5.50
C PHE A 105 -13.88 -6.15 5.81
N LYS A 106 -14.48 -6.85 4.85
CA LYS A 106 -15.62 -7.69 5.17
C LYS A 106 -15.10 -8.88 5.96
N ASP A 107 -15.63 -9.05 7.16
CA ASP A 107 -15.53 -10.31 7.91
C ASP A 107 -15.96 -11.44 6.95
N VAL A 108 -15.10 -12.45 6.80
CA VAL A 108 -15.42 -13.70 6.11
C VAL A 108 -15.77 -14.73 7.16
#